data_AF-A0A8C7C5L3-F1
#
_entry.id   AF-A0A8C7C5L3-F1
#
_cell.length_a   1.000
_cell.length_b   1.000
_cell.length_c   1.000
_cell.angle_alpha   90.00
_cell.angle_beta   90.00
_cell.angle_gamma   90.00
#
_symmetry.space_group_name_H-M   'P 1'
#
loop_
_entity.id
_entity.type
_entity.pdbx_description
1 polymer ?
#
loop_
_entity_poly.entity_id
_entity_poly.type
_entity_poly.pdbx_seq_one_letter_code
_entity_poly.pdbx_strand_id
1 'polypeptide(L)'
;MGLPTVPGLLLPLVLLALLVEIYPLRVMALVPHVRNREKRAILCPQGKYIHPQDNSICCTKCHKGTYLYKDCPGLGLDTDCRECENGTFTASENHLTQCLSCSKCRKEMNQVEISPCTVSQDTVCGCRENQYRRYWSATLFECMNCSLCLNGTVHISCTEKQNTVCTCHAGFFLRVNECIPCVQSQVERQAEAGWEAGSLL
;
A
#
# COMPACT_ATOMS: atom_id res chain seq x y z
N MET A 1 -70.58 34.44 -86.28
CA MET A 1 -69.62 33.81 -87.21
C MET A 1 -68.24 34.31 -86.82
N GLY A 2 -67.60 33.79 -85.78
CA GLY A 2 -66.87 32.51 -85.83
C GLY A 2 -65.39 32.79 -86.08
N LEU A 3 -64.64 33.19 -85.04
CA LEU A 3 -63.16 33.30 -85.07
C LEU A 3 -62.55 31.92 -84.79
N PRO A 4 -61.55 31.46 -85.56
CA PRO A 4 -60.82 30.24 -85.25
C PRO A 4 -59.54 30.50 -84.42
N THR A 5 -59.43 29.71 -83.34
CA THR A 5 -58.25 28.98 -82.81
C THR A 5 -56.83 29.56 -82.94
N VAL A 6 -56.17 29.74 -81.79
CA VAL A 6 -54.72 29.49 -81.58
C VAL A 6 -54.52 28.80 -80.21
N PRO A 7 -53.65 27.78 -80.08
CA PRO A 7 -53.49 26.91 -78.90
C PRO A 7 -52.36 27.38 -77.97
N GLY A 8 -52.22 26.75 -76.79
CA GLY A 8 -50.89 26.63 -76.17
C GLY A 8 -50.81 26.73 -74.64
N LEU A 9 -51.00 25.59 -73.99
CA LEU A 9 -50.29 25.13 -72.78
C LEU A 9 -49.07 25.96 -72.34
N LEU A 10 -49.21 26.81 -71.32
CA LEU A 10 -48.11 27.23 -70.42
C LEU A 10 -48.57 27.39 -68.96
N LEU A 11 -49.65 26.70 -68.59
CA LEU A 11 -50.25 26.73 -67.26
C LEU A 11 -49.56 25.97 -66.10
N PRO A 12 -48.34 25.35 -66.16
CA PRO A 12 -47.88 24.56 -65.01
C PRO A 12 -46.51 24.89 -64.38
N LEU A 13 -45.96 26.11 -64.41
CA LEU A 13 -44.60 26.33 -63.82
C LEU A 13 -44.37 27.56 -62.92
N VAL A 14 -45.33 28.47 -62.74
CA VAL A 14 -45.07 29.69 -61.91
C VAL A 14 -45.66 29.60 -60.49
N LEU A 15 -46.46 28.57 -60.18
CA LEU A 15 -47.01 28.36 -58.83
C LEU A 15 -46.17 27.41 -57.94
N LEU A 16 -44.91 27.17 -58.32
CA LEU A 16 -43.97 26.28 -57.60
C LEU A 16 -42.85 27.05 -56.88
N ALA A 17 -43.02 28.37 -56.68
CA ALA A 17 -42.04 29.24 -56.03
C ALA A 17 -42.57 29.97 -54.77
N LEU A 18 -43.81 29.70 -54.30
CA LEU A 18 -44.41 30.41 -53.16
C LEU A 18 -44.82 29.51 -51.97
N LEU A 19 -44.32 28.28 -51.89
CA LEU A 19 -44.47 27.43 -50.69
C LEU A 19 -43.13 26.86 -50.18
N VAL A 20 -42.02 27.58 -50.41
CA VAL A 20 -40.81 27.47 -49.59
C VAL A 20 -41.01 28.31 -48.33
N GLU A 21 -42.04 28.00 -47.54
CA GLU A 21 -42.29 28.68 -46.25
C GLU A 21 -43.11 27.82 -45.27
N ILE A 22 -42.93 26.49 -45.25
CA ILE A 22 -43.30 25.69 -44.08
C ILE A 22 -42.34 24.50 -43.95
N TYR A 23 -41.24 24.71 -43.23
CA TYR A 23 -40.50 23.64 -42.55
C TYR A 23 -41.46 22.87 -41.63
N PRO A 24 -41.67 21.55 -41.76
CA PRO A 24 -41.81 20.73 -40.57
C PRO A 24 -40.41 20.28 -40.18
N LEU A 25 -39.95 20.72 -39.01
CA LEU A 25 -38.92 20.01 -38.25
C LEU A 25 -39.35 18.54 -38.17
N ARG A 26 -38.82 17.68 -39.05
CA ARG A 26 -38.89 16.23 -38.86
C ARG A 26 -37.92 15.89 -37.74
N VAL A 27 -38.39 16.05 -36.50
CA VAL A 27 -37.83 15.33 -35.36
C VAL A 27 -38.20 13.87 -35.55
N MET A 28 -37.41 13.15 -36.34
CA MET A 28 -37.38 11.70 -36.23
C MET A 28 -36.67 11.41 -34.92
N ALA A 29 -37.47 11.19 -33.87
CA ALA A 29 -37.00 10.68 -32.60
C ALA A 29 -36.14 9.45 -32.89
N LEU A 30 -34.83 9.57 -32.65
CA LEU A 30 -34.01 8.40 -32.41
C LEU A 30 -34.67 7.71 -31.22
N VAL A 31 -35.40 6.62 -31.47
CA VAL A 31 -35.75 5.65 -30.43
C VAL A 31 -34.42 5.37 -29.75
N PRO A 32 -34.22 5.75 -28.47
CA PRO A 32 -32.99 5.41 -27.79
C PRO A 32 -32.94 3.89 -27.83
N HIS A 33 -31.92 3.45 -28.56
CA HIS A 33 -31.31 2.14 -28.53
C HIS A 33 -31.63 1.50 -27.18
N VAL A 34 -32.23 0.30 -27.23
CA VAL A 34 -32.39 -0.66 -26.11
C VAL A 34 -31.47 -0.23 -24.99
N ARG A 35 -32.06 0.32 -23.91
CA ARG A 35 -31.35 0.77 -22.71
C ARG A 35 -30.36 -0.33 -22.39
N ASN A 36 -29.13 -0.13 -22.83
CA ASN A 36 -28.01 -0.91 -22.39
C ASN A 36 -28.08 -0.67 -20.90
N ARG A 37 -28.50 -1.69 -20.16
CA ARG A 37 -28.38 -1.70 -18.71
C ARG A 37 -26.88 -1.78 -18.54
N GLU A 38 -26.20 -0.64 -18.74
CA GLU A 38 -24.96 -0.31 -18.08
C GLU A 38 -25.31 -0.63 -16.63
N LYS A 39 -24.88 -1.83 -16.22
CA LYS A 39 -24.73 -2.16 -14.83
C LYS A 39 -23.69 -1.14 -14.38
N ARG A 40 -24.13 0.09 -14.06
CA ARG A 40 -23.34 1.02 -13.26
C ARG A 40 -22.99 0.18 -12.05
N ALA A 41 -21.71 -0.20 -11.95
CA ALA A 41 -21.22 -0.83 -10.75
C ALA A 41 -21.60 0.13 -9.63
N ILE A 42 -22.46 -0.31 -8.73
CA ILE A 42 -22.81 0.49 -7.56
C ILE A 42 -21.50 0.61 -6.79
N LEU A 43 -20.93 1.80 -6.79
CA LEU A 43 -19.81 2.09 -5.91
C LEU A 43 -20.42 2.21 -4.52
N CYS A 44 -20.15 1.24 -3.66
CA CYS A 44 -20.60 1.31 -2.29
C CYS A 44 -19.94 2.50 -1.58
N PRO A 45 -20.65 3.15 -0.63
CA PRO A 45 -20.09 4.23 0.16
C PRO A 45 -18.91 3.72 1.01
N GLN A 46 -18.12 4.64 1.55
CA GLN A 46 -17.03 4.31 2.47
C GLN A 46 -17.55 3.49 3.66
N GLY A 47 -16.75 2.54 4.14
CA GLY A 47 -17.15 1.60 5.20
C GLY A 47 -18.04 0.45 4.73
N LYS A 48 -18.40 0.40 3.43
CA LYS A 48 -19.17 -0.71 2.84
C LYS A 48 -18.41 -1.43 1.74
N TYR A 49 -18.86 -2.64 1.40
CA TYR A 49 -18.35 -3.45 0.29
C TYR A 49 -19.50 -4.04 -0.51
N ILE A 50 -19.22 -4.42 -1.76
CA ILE A 50 -20.21 -5.00 -2.67
C ILE A 50 -20.44 -6.46 -2.27
N HIS A 51 -21.70 -6.86 -2.08
CA HIS A 51 -22.06 -8.23 -1.73
C HIS A 51 -21.64 -9.21 -2.85
N PRO A 52 -20.99 -10.35 -2.54
CA PRO A 52 -20.36 -11.19 -3.56
C PRO A 52 -21.35 -11.88 -4.51
N GLN A 53 -22.58 -12.15 -4.07
CA GLN A 53 -23.61 -12.77 -4.92
C GLN A 53 -24.58 -11.75 -5.55
N ASP A 54 -24.58 -10.49 -5.11
CA ASP A 54 -25.48 -9.45 -5.64
C ASP A 54 -24.82 -8.07 -5.60
N ASN A 55 -24.34 -7.64 -6.76
CA ASN A 55 -23.64 -6.36 -6.89
C ASN A 55 -24.54 -5.12 -6.70
N SER A 56 -25.83 -5.31 -6.44
CA SER A 56 -26.76 -4.23 -6.07
C SER A 56 -26.82 -3.97 -4.56
N ILE A 57 -26.23 -4.87 -3.74
CA ILE A 57 -26.25 -4.80 -2.28
C ILE A 57 -24.90 -4.32 -1.75
N CYS A 58 -24.94 -3.35 -0.84
CA CYS A 58 -23.78 -2.85 -0.11
C CYS A 58 -23.84 -3.29 1.35
N CYS A 59 -22.93 -4.19 1.74
CA CYS A 59 -22.78 -4.67 3.09
C CYS A 59 -21.83 -3.79 3.90
N THR A 60 -22.07 -3.65 5.20
CA THR A 60 -21.16 -2.94 6.12
C THR A 60 -19.91 -3.77 6.36
N LYS A 61 -18.73 -3.16 6.36
CA LYS A 61 -17.48 -3.86 6.70
C LYS A 61 -17.44 -4.21 8.19
N CYS A 62 -16.73 -5.28 8.51
CA CYS A 62 -16.42 -5.66 9.87
C CYS A 62 -15.44 -4.67 10.50
N HIS A 63 -15.58 -4.40 11.80
CA HIS A 63 -14.65 -3.54 12.53
C HIS A 63 -13.28 -4.23 12.71
N LYS A 64 -12.24 -3.44 13.00
CA LYS A 64 -10.94 -3.97 13.43
C LYS A 64 -11.11 -4.90 14.64
N GLY A 65 -10.29 -5.93 14.77
CA GLY A 65 -10.51 -6.96 15.78
C GLY A 65 -11.43 -8.10 15.34
N THR A 66 -12.11 -7.95 14.20
CA THR A 66 -13.07 -8.94 13.70
C THR A 66 -12.80 -9.30 12.25
N TYR A 67 -13.36 -10.44 11.82
CA TYR A 67 -13.34 -10.93 10.46
C TYR A 67 -14.76 -11.28 9.99
N LEU A 68 -14.93 -11.35 8.67
CA LEU A 68 -16.16 -11.73 8.02
C LEU A 68 -16.44 -13.23 8.22
N TYR A 69 -17.49 -13.54 8.98
CA TYR A 69 -17.98 -14.90 9.10
C TYR A 69 -19.04 -15.21 8.04
N LYS A 70 -20.00 -14.29 7.83
CA LYS A 70 -20.99 -14.35 6.74
C LYS A 70 -21.32 -12.96 6.22
N ASP A 71 -21.50 -12.87 4.91
CA ASP A 71 -21.99 -11.66 4.26
C ASP A 71 -23.37 -11.23 4.77
N CYS A 72 -23.67 -9.94 4.60
CA CYS A 72 -24.99 -9.43 4.97
C CYS A 72 -26.08 -10.12 4.15
N PRO A 73 -27.19 -10.58 4.77
CA PRO A 73 -28.22 -11.34 4.05
C PRO A 73 -29.04 -10.50 3.06
N GLY A 74 -28.93 -9.17 3.11
CA GLY A 74 -29.70 -8.27 2.27
C GLY A 74 -29.38 -6.80 2.53
N LEU A 75 -30.01 -5.92 1.74
CA LEU A 75 -29.82 -4.48 1.86
C LEU A 75 -30.25 -3.96 3.25
N GLY A 76 -29.33 -3.29 3.94
CA GLY A 76 -29.60 -2.69 5.26
C GLY A 76 -29.55 -3.68 6.42
N LEU A 77 -29.18 -4.94 6.17
CA LEU A 77 -28.93 -5.94 7.21
C LEU A 77 -27.44 -5.99 7.54
N ASP A 78 -27.13 -6.38 8.78
CA ASP A 78 -25.76 -6.41 9.25
C ASP A 78 -24.99 -7.61 8.72
N THR A 79 -23.70 -7.39 8.50
CA THR A 79 -22.72 -8.42 8.19
C THR A 79 -22.40 -9.18 9.47
N ASP A 80 -22.30 -10.52 9.40
CA ASP A 80 -21.93 -11.34 10.56
C ASP A 80 -20.40 -11.32 10.70
N CYS A 81 -19.93 -10.63 11.73
CA CYS A 81 -18.52 -10.44 12.04
C CYS A 81 -18.17 -11.15 13.35
N ARG A 82 -17.06 -11.89 13.35
CA ARG A 82 -16.57 -12.60 14.54
C ARG A 82 -15.21 -12.09 14.97
N GLU A 83 -14.96 -12.13 16.28
CA GLU A 83 -13.69 -11.71 16.85
C GLU A 83 -12.54 -12.62 16.39
N CYS A 84 -11.36 -12.03 16.20
CA CYS A 84 -10.15 -12.77 15.91
C CYS A 84 -9.75 -13.69 17.06
N GLU A 85 -9.27 -14.88 16.74
CA GLU A 85 -8.72 -15.81 17.72
C GLU A 85 -7.35 -15.32 18.22
N ASN A 86 -6.94 -15.82 19.39
CA ASN A 86 -5.63 -15.50 19.96
C ASN A 86 -4.50 -15.85 18.99
N GLY A 87 -3.56 -14.91 18.79
CA GLY A 87 -2.49 -15.04 17.80
C GLY A 87 -2.88 -14.58 16.39
N THR A 88 -4.04 -13.94 16.22
CA THR A 88 -4.45 -13.30 14.97
C THR A 88 -5.03 -11.90 15.18
N PHE A 89 -5.02 -11.05 14.14
CA PHE A 89 -5.51 -9.68 14.21
C PHE A 89 -6.09 -9.15 12.89
N THR A 90 -6.88 -8.08 12.97
CA THR A 90 -7.22 -7.20 11.85
C THR A 90 -7.11 -5.75 12.30
N ALA A 91 -6.22 -4.96 11.67
CA ALA A 91 -5.92 -3.60 12.13
C ALA A 91 -6.94 -2.53 11.69
N SER A 92 -7.75 -2.85 10.68
CA SER A 92 -8.66 -1.90 10.01
C SER A 92 -10.01 -2.54 9.71
N GLU A 93 -10.99 -1.70 9.36
CA GLU A 93 -12.27 -2.18 8.84
C GLU A 93 -12.07 -3.04 7.60
N ASN A 94 -12.68 -4.21 7.58
CA ASN A 94 -12.37 -5.24 6.60
C ASN A 94 -13.59 -6.11 6.25
N HIS A 95 -13.41 -6.98 5.25
CA HIS A 95 -14.32 -8.06 4.90
C HIS A 95 -13.49 -9.31 4.59
N LEU A 96 -12.42 -9.51 5.36
CA LEU A 96 -11.54 -10.67 5.25
C LEU A 96 -12.23 -11.88 5.87
N THR A 97 -12.17 -13.04 5.22
CA THR A 97 -12.76 -14.28 5.74
C THR A 97 -11.95 -14.92 6.86
N GLN A 98 -10.77 -14.38 7.15
CA GLN A 98 -9.87 -14.82 8.22
C GLN A 98 -9.04 -13.64 8.72
N CYS A 99 -8.67 -13.68 10.00
CA CYS A 99 -7.72 -12.72 10.57
C CYS A 99 -6.29 -13.00 10.10
N LEU A 100 -5.42 -12.00 10.21
CA LEU A 100 -4.01 -12.11 9.86
C LEU A 100 -3.24 -12.71 11.04
N SER A 101 -2.33 -13.63 10.79
CA SER A 101 -1.46 -14.16 11.84
C SER A 101 -0.53 -13.09 12.38
N CYS A 102 -0.36 -13.04 13.71
CA CYS A 102 0.56 -12.11 14.34
C CYS A 102 2.02 -12.37 13.90
N SER A 103 2.75 -11.29 13.66
CA SER A 103 4.18 -11.29 13.41
C SER A 103 4.95 -11.84 14.62
N LYS A 104 6.08 -12.50 14.35
CA LYS A 104 7.01 -12.98 15.38
C LYS A 104 8.34 -12.25 15.25
N CYS A 105 8.83 -11.73 16.36
CA CYS A 105 10.13 -11.05 16.39
C CYS A 105 11.26 -12.07 16.26
N ARG A 106 12.21 -11.77 15.37
CA ARG A 106 13.32 -12.66 15.02
C ARG A 106 14.39 -12.61 16.09
N LYS A 107 14.42 -13.62 16.96
CA LYS A 107 15.43 -13.73 18.03
C LYS A 107 16.84 -13.85 17.45
N GLU A 108 16.98 -14.50 16.30
CA GLU A 108 18.24 -14.61 15.55
C GLU A 108 18.77 -13.26 15.04
N MET A 109 17.92 -12.24 14.98
CA MET A 109 18.27 -10.85 14.63
C MET A 109 18.30 -9.93 15.87
N ASN A 110 18.35 -10.51 17.08
CA ASN A 110 18.30 -9.81 18.37
C ASN A 110 17.07 -8.91 18.57
N GLN A 111 15.98 -9.18 17.86
CA GLN A 111 14.74 -8.41 17.99
C GLN A 111 13.98 -8.80 19.26
N VAL A 112 13.29 -7.83 19.84
CA VAL A 112 12.40 -8.02 20.99
C VAL A 112 10.99 -7.53 20.66
N GLU A 113 10.01 -8.10 21.36
CA GLU A 113 8.64 -7.61 21.34
C GLU A 113 8.55 -6.30 22.11
N ILE A 114 8.16 -5.23 21.43
CA ILE A 114 7.93 -3.91 22.01
C ILE A 114 6.47 -3.76 22.42
N SER A 115 5.56 -4.26 21.59
CA SER A 115 4.15 -4.39 21.95
C SER A 115 3.60 -5.75 21.54
N PRO A 116 2.81 -6.39 22.41
CA PRO A 116 2.21 -7.68 22.11
C PRO A 116 1.16 -7.55 21.01
N CYS A 117 0.88 -8.66 20.34
CA CYS A 117 -0.26 -8.73 19.43
C CYS A 117 -1.58 -8.65 20.20
N THR A 118 -2.56 -7.99 19.60
CA THR A 118 -3.95 -7.94 20.07
C THR A 118 -4.87 -8.24 18.89
N VAL A 119 -6.16 -8.51 19.14
CA VAL A 119 -7.12 -8.74 18.05
C VAL A 119 -7.14 -7.60 17.02
N SER A 120 -6.79 -6.37 17.41
CA SER A 120 -6.81 -5.20 16.52
C SER A 120 -5.44 -4.62 16.16
N GLN A 121 -4.34 -5.27 16.55
CA GLN A 121 -2.99 -4.77 16.33
C GLN A 121 -1.98 -5.91 16.22
N ASP A 122 -1.09 -5.85 15.23
CA ASP A 122 0.02 -6.80 15.11
C ASP A 122 1.05 -6.64 16.24
N THR A 123 1.87 -7.67 16.44
CA THR A 123 3.10 -7.59 17.23
C THR A 123 4.01 -6.50 16.65
N VAL A 124 4.50 -5.60 17.50
CA VAL A 124 5.53 -4.62 17.10
C VAL A 124 6.89 -5.10 17.57
N CYS A 125 7.78 -5.35 16.63
CA CYS A 125 9.16 -5.75 16.90
C CYS A 125 10.11 -4.55 16.89
N GLY A 126 11.11 -4.59 17.76
CA GLY A 126 12.12 -3.55 17.86
C GLY A 126 13.38 -4.03 18.54
N CYS A 127 14.20 -3.07 18.95
CA CYS A 127 15.46 -3.31 19.65
C CYS A 127 15.34 -2.87 21.10
N ARG A 128 16.21 -3.39 21.96
CA ARG A 128 16.28 -2.97 23.36
C ARG A 128 16.83 -1.55 23.45
N GLU A 129 16.77 -0.97 24.66
CA GLU A 129 17.48 0.26 24.95
C GLU A 129 18.98 0.12 24.63
N ASN A 130 19.59 1.23 24.17
CA ASN A 130 20.99 1.28 23.73
C ASN A 130 21.31 0.37 22.54
N GLN A 131 20.33 0.10 21.68
CA GLN A 131 20.52 -0.57 20.41
C GLN A 131 19.91 0.22 19.25
N TYR A 132 20.45 0.03 18.04
CA TYR A 132 19.94 0.58 16.79
C TYR A 132 19.62 -0.51 15.79
N ARG A 133 18.78 -0.18 14.80
CA ARG A 133 18.35 -1.06 13.72
C ARG A 133 19.33 -0.96 12.56
N ARG A 134 19.97 -2.07 12.22
CA ARG A 134 20.68 -2.25 10.95
C ARG A 134 19.76 -2.97 9.97
N TYR A 135 19.32 -2.27 8.92
CA TYR A 135 18.42 -2.84 7.91
C TYR A 135 19.21 -3.62 6.85
N TRP A 136 18.75 -4.83 6.58
CA TRP A 136 19.21 -5.69 5.46
C TRP A 136 18.27 -5.59 4.25
N SER A 137 17.01 -5.24 4.48
CA SER A 137 16.01 -4.95 3.46
C SER A 137 14.97 -3.96 4.00
N ALA A 138 13.91 -3.68 3.24
CA ALA A 138 12.83 -2.80 3.67
C ALA A 138 12.13 -3.26 4.97
N THR A 139 12.09 -4.57 5.24
CA THR A 139 11.39 -5.16 6.40
C THR A 139 12.29 -5.97 7.32
N LEU A 140 13.47 -6.39 6.85
CA LEU A 140 14.43 -7.16 7.63
C LEU A 140 15.46 -6.24 8.27
N PHE A 141 15.53 -6.25 9.60
CA PHE A 141 16.53 -5.52 10.37
C PHE A 141 17.10 -6.38 11.50
N GLU A 142 18.30 -6.03 11.93
CA GLU A 142 19.00 -6.62 13.06
C GLU A 142 19.27 -5.56 14.12
N CYS A 143 19.13 -5.94 15.38
CA CYS A 143 19.43 -5.07 16.50
C CYS A 143 20.90 -5.16 16.87
N MET A 144 21.58 -4.02 16.75
CA MET A 144 23.00 -3.85 17.00
C MET A 144 23.19 -2.95 18.21
N ASN A 145 24.15 -3.27 19.07
CA ASN A 145 24.46 -2.41 20.22
C ASN A 145 25.01 -1.06 19.75
N CYS A 146 24.56 0.00 20.39
CA CYS A 146 25.16 1.31 20.24
C CYS A 146 26.60 1.28 20.77
N SER A 147 27.51 1.92 20.06
CA SER A 147 28.86 2.15 20.55
C SER A 147 28.82 3.11 21.73
N LEU A 148 29.52 2.72 22.80
CA LEU A 148 29.70 3.55 23.99
C LEU A 148 30.75 4.65 23.78
N CYS A 149 31.47 4.64 22.65
CA CYS A 149 32.46 5.65 22.32
C CYS A 149 33.60 5.79 23.35
N LEU A 150 34.00 4.68 23.98
CA LEU A 150 35.10 4.70 24.95
C LEU A 150 36.40 5.15 24.28
N ASN A 151 37.18 6.01 24.95
CA ASN A 151 38.40 6.63 24.40
C ASN A 151 38.17 7.40 23.09
N GLY A 152 36.97 7.96 22.92
CA GLY A 152 36.59 8.81 21.81
C GLY A 152 35.66 9.92 22.25
N THR A 153 35.37 10.83 21.33
CA THR A 153 34.39 11.90 21.50
C THR A 153 33.18 11.60 20.63
N VAL A 154 32.00 11.60 21.23
CA VAL A 154 30.73 11.42 20.52
C VAL A 154 30.47 12.65 19.65
N HIS A 155 30.40 12.44 18.34
CA HIS A 155 29.96 13.47 17.39
C HIS A 155 28.47 13.37 17.12
N ILE A 156 27.94 12.14 17.03
CA ILE A 156 26.53 11.88 16.81
C ILE A 156 26.10 10.78 17.77
N SER A 157 25.06 11.05 18.56
CA SER A 157 24.49 10.05 19.47
C SER A 157 23.80 8.92 18.70
N CYS A 158 23.77 7.74 19.31
CA CYS A 158 23.01 6.63 18.77
C CYS A 158 21.52 6.99 18.63
N THR A 159 20.88 6.52 17.56
CA THR A 159 19.43 6.64 17.36
C THR A 159 18.86 5.30 16.93
N GLU A 160 17.55 5.23 16.72
CA GLU A 160 16.90 4.00 16.27
C GLU A 160 17.49 3.43 14.97
N LYS A 161 18.07 4.26 14.09
CA LYS A 161 18.50 3.86 12.73
C LYS A 161 19.99 4.01 12.47
N GLN A 162 20.76 4.53 13.41
CA GLN A 162 22.20 4.72 13.23
C GLN A 162 22.94 4.53 14.56
N ASN A 163 24.14 4.00 14.46
CA ASN A 163 25.04 3.87 15.59
C ASN A 163 25.56 5.25 16.03
N THR A 164 26.12 5.31 17.23
CA THR A 164 26.98 6.41 17.68
C THR A 164 28.12 6.61 16.68
N VAL A 165 28.39 7.85 16.31
CA VAL A 165 29.56 8.22 15.49
C VAL A 165 30.60 8.87 16.39
N CYS A 166 31.81 8.30 16.37
CA CYS A 166 32.89 8.59 17.29
C CYS A 166 34.12 9.09 16.56
N THR A 167 34.78 10.10 17.13
CA THR A 167 36.17 10.45 16.78
C THR A 167 37.07 9.95 17.90
N CYS A 168 37.92 8.96 17.60
CA CYS A 168 38.82 8.38 18.59
C CYS A 168 39.89 9.38 19.05
N HIS A 169 40.27 9.29 20.32
CA HIS A 169 41.35 10.10 20.89
C HIS A 169 42.72 9.65 20.37
N ALA A 170 43.74 10.49 20.56
CA ALA A 170 45.11 10.20 20.15
C ALA A 170 45.61 8.88 20.78
N GLY A 171 46.23 8.02 19.97
CA GLY A 171 46.67 6.69 20.39
C GLY A 171 45.63 5.57 20.18
N PHE A 172 44.45 5.89 19.63
CA PHE A 172 43.41 4.93 19.28
C PHE A 172 42.96 5.10 17.82
N PHE A 173 42.47 4.03 17.21
CA PHE A 173 41.87 4.04 15.87
C PHE A 173 40.49 3.37 15.88
N LEU A 174 39.61 3.76 14.95
CA LEU A 174 38.26 3.23 14.86
C LEU A 174 38.23 1.88 14.13
N ARG A 175 37.75 0.82 14.78
CA ARG A 175 37.50 -0.49 14.17
C ARG A 175 36.19 -1.06 14.71
N VAL A 176 35.28 -1.45 13.82
CA VAL A 176 33.95 -1.99 14.17
C VAL A 176 33.23 -1.11 15.22
N ASN A 177 33.30 0.21 15.03
CA ASN A 177 32.68 1.21 15.91
C ASN A 177 33.25 1.27 17.35
N GLU A 178 34.43 0.73 17.59
CA GLU A 178 35.18 0.83 18.84
C GLU A 178 36.53 1.52 18.61
N CYS A 179 36.99 2.30 19.60
CA CYS A 179 38.31 2.92 19.56
C CYS A 179 39.34 1.96 20.17
N ILE A 180 40.17 1.39 19.30
CA ILE A 180 41.15 0.36 19.65
C ILE A 180 42.53 1.00 19.84
N PRO A 181 43.29 0.66 20.90
CA PRO A 181 44.65 1.15 21.09
C PRO A 181 45.56 0.80 19.92
N CYS A 182 46.36 1.75 19.45
CA CYS A 182 47.31 1.54 18.35
C CYS A 182 48.37 0.46 18.66
N VAL A 183 48.65 0.18 19.95
CA VAL A 183 49.60 -0.85 20.37
C VAL A 183 49.17 -2.27 19.99
N GLN A 184 47.87 -2.54 19.81
CA GLN A 184 47.38 -3.85 19.37
C GLN A 184 47.67 -4.12 17.88
N SER A 185 47.77 -3.09 17.05
CA SER A 185 48.12 -3.21 15.62
C SER A 185 49.58 -3.61 15.36
N GLN A 186 50.44 -3.50 16.37
CA GLN A 186 51.85 -3.92 16.32
C GLN A 186 51.99 -5.43 16.59
N VAL A 187 51.13 -5.98 17.45
CA VAL A 187 51.13 -7.40 17.82
C VAL A 187 50.47 -8.25 16.71
N GLU A 188 49.38 -7.78 16.10
CA GLU A 188 48.73 -8.49 14.96
C GLU A 188 49.68 -8.62 13.75
N ARG A 189 50.44 -7.57 13.42
CA ARG A 189 51.45 -7.61 12.34
C ARG A 189 52.59 -8.59 12.61
N GLN A 190 52.96 -8.81 13.88
CA GLN A 190 53.98 -9.80 14.25
C GLN A 190 53.42 -11.24 14.20
N ALA A 191 52.13 -11.43 14.46
CA ALA A 191 51.48 -12.75 14.36
C ALA A 191 51.33 -13.22 12.89
N GLU A 192 51.00 -12.31 11.96
CA GLU A 192 50.95 -12.64 10.51
C GLU A 192 52.34 -12.91 9.93
N ALA A 193 53.36 -12.14 10.34
CA ALA A 193 54.75 -12.39 9.94
C ALA A 193 55.33 -13.71 10.52
N GLY A 194 54.78 -14.20 11.63
CA GLY A 194 55.19 -15.46 12.27
C GLY A 194 54.69 -16.71 11.55
N TRP A 195 53.61 -16.63 10.76
CA TRP A 195 53.10 -17.77 9.99
C TRP A 195 53.78 -17.95 8.63
N GLU A 196 54.26 -16.86 8.01
CA GLU A 196 55.08 -16.96 6.78
C GLU A 196 56.48 -17.53 7.04
N ALA A 197 57.04 -17.35 8.25
CA ALA A 197 58.33 -17.92 8.62
C ALA A 197 58.26 -19.43 9.00
N GLY A 198 57.07 -19.96 9.27
CA GLY A 198 56.86 -21.35 9.71
C GLY A 198 56.54 -22.37 8.61
N SER A 199 56.47 -21.96 7.34
CA SER A 199 56.19 -22.84 6.19
C SER A 199 57.42 -23.10 5.29
N LEU A 200 58.63 -22.82 5.80
CA LEU A 200 59.91 -23.02 5.10
C LEU A 200 60.93 -23.87 5.89
N LEU A 201 60.46 -24.78 6.75
CA LEU A 201 61.25 -25.88 7.32
C LEU A 201 60.57 -27.22 7.07
#